data_AF-A0AAW4PJU2-F1
#
_entry.id   AF-A0AAW4PJU2-F1
#
_cell.length_a   1.000
_cell.length_b   1.000
_cell.length_c   1.000
_cell.angle_alpha   90.00
_cell.angle_beta   90.00
_cell.angle_gamma   90.00
#
_symmetry.space_group_name_H-M   'P 1'
#
loop_
_entity.id
_entity.type
_entity.pdbx_description
1 polymer ?
#
loop_
_entity_poly.entity_id
_entity_poly.type
_entity_poly.pdbx_seq_one_letter_code
_entity_poly.pdbx_strand_id
1 'polypeptide(L)' 'MTDRFEIDGEEVLDGKVRPFGNSAHVTVPKRWRGADVKVVRTSEPTEETEE' A
#
# COMPACT_ATOMS: atom_id res chain seq x y z
N MET A 1 -3.09 -11.69 1.56
CA MET A 1 -1.65 -11.92 1.74
C MET A 1 -0.98 -11.03 0.73
N THR A 2 -0.05 -10.17 1.16
CA THR A 2 0.65 -9.22 0.29
C THR A 2 1.83 -9.96 -0.30
N ASP A 3 1.90 -10.07 -1.62
CA ASP A 3 3.07 -10.62 -2.30
C ASP A 3 4.26 -9.68 -2.09
N ARG A 4 5.36 -10.23 -1.57
CA ARG A 4 6.62 -9.51 -1.34
C ARG A 4 7.61 -9.89 -2.42
N PHE A 5 8.22 -8.89 -3.03
CA PHE A 5 9.28 -9.06 -4.03
C PHE A 5 10.31 -7.94 -3.91
N GLU A 6 11.37 -8.02 -4.71
CA GLU A 6 12.47 -7.06 -4.73
C GLU A 6 12.62 -6.49 -6.15
N ILE A 7 12.79 -5.18 -6.25
CA ILE A 7 13.11 -4.47 -7.50
C ILE A 7 14.28 -3.53 -7.19
N ASP A 8 15.38 -3.62 -7.94
CA ASP A 8 16.57 -2.76 -7.76
C ASP A 8 17.12 -2.73 -6.31
N GLY A 9 16.96 -3.83 -5.56
CA GLY A 9 17.36 -3.93 -4.15
C GLY A 9 16.38 -3.29 -3.16
N GLU A 10 15.28 -2.71 -3.65
CA GLU A 10 14.18 -2.18 -2.85
C GLU A 10 13.16 -3.28 -2.55
N GLU A 11 12.78 -3.41 -1.28
CA GLU A 11 11.70 -4.30 -0.89
C GLU A 11 10.35 -3.70 -1.31
N VAL A 12 9.61 -4.42 -2.15
CA VAL A 12 8.31 -3.99 -2.66
C VAL A 12 7.20 -4.92 -2.16
N LEU A 13 6.05 -4.31 -1.89
CA LEU A 13 4.86 -4.98 -1.41
C LEU A 13 3.68 -4.61 -2.31
N ASP A 14 3.04 -5.62 -2.90
CA ASP A 14 1.76 -5.40 -3.59
C ASP A 14 0.61 -5.41 -2.58
N GLY A 15 0.00 -4.24 -2.40
CA GLY A 15 -1.00 -4.01 -1.36
C GLY A 15 -2.20 -3.23 -1.87
N LYS A 16 -3.40 -3.68 -1.50
CA LYS A 16 -4.63 -2.92 -1.74
C LYS A 16 -4.75 -1.77 -0.75
N VAL A 17 -4.96 -0.57 -1.29
CA VAL A 17 -5.36 0.62 -0.53
C VAL A 17 -6.77 0.41 0.01
N ARG A 18 -7.01 0.69 1.29
CA ARG A 18 -8.32 0.54 1.95
C ARG A 18 -8.84 1.88 2.48
N PRO A 19 -10.16 2.13 2.45
CA PRO A 19 -10.73 3.31 3.08
C PRO A 19 -10.54 3.24 4.61
N PHE A 20 -10.32 4.42 5.21
CA PHE A 20 -10.22 4.61 6.65
C PHE A 20 -10.73 6.01 7.01
N GLY A 21 -12.03 6.12 7.33
CA GLY A 21 -12.68 7.41 7.45
C GLY A 21 -12.48 8.23 6.17
N ASN A 22 -11.94 9.45 6.30
CA ASN A 22 -11.69 10.34 5.17
C ASN A 22 -10.32 10.10 4.49
N SER A 23 -9.56 9.07 4.88
CA SER A 23 -8.25 8.76 4.32
C SER A 23 -8.19 7.35 3.73
N ALA A 24 -7.14 7.07 2.98
CA ALA A 24 -6.89 5.77 2.38
C ALA A 24 -5.56 5.22 2.90
N HIS A 25 -5.57 3.99 3.40
CA HIS A 25 -4.43 3.38 4.07
C HIS A 25 -3.91 2.16 3.31
N VAL A 26 -2.58 2.01 3.29
CA VAL A 26 -1.90 0.75 2.96
C VAL A 26 -1.36 0.14 4.25
N THR A 27 -1.53 -1.17 4.44
CA THR A 27 -0.97 -1.87 5.59
C THR A 27 0.41 -2.40 5.24
N VAL A 28 1.42 -1.98 6.00
CA VAL A 28 2.81 -2.43 5.84
C VAL A 28 3.24 -3.35 6.99
N PRO A 29 4.26 -4.21 6.82
CA PRO A 29 4.80 -5.05 7.88
C PRO A 29 5.25 -4.24 9.09
N LYS A 30 5.03 -4.77 10.30
CA LYS A 30 5.43 -4.08 11.55
C LYS A 30 6.91 -3.74 11.63
N ARG A 31 7.78 -4.47 10.92
CA ARG A 31 9.22 -4.22 10.87
C ARG A 31 9.63 -2.97 10.08
N TRP A 32 8.71 -2.36 9.33
CA TRP A 32 8.93 -1.09 8.61
C TRP A 32 8.71 0.15 9.50
N ARG A 33 8.34 -0.02 10.77
CA ARG A 33 8.16 1.12 11.69
C ARG A 33 9.43 1.95 11.78
N GLY A 34 9.31 3.25 11.55
CA GLY A 34 10.42 4.21 11.58
C GLY A 34 11.21 4.31 10.27
N ALA A 35 10.87 3.52 9.24
CA ALA A 35 11.43 3.68 7.92
C ALA A 35 10.69 4.76 7.12
N ASP A 36 11.42 5.51 6.31
CA ASP A 36 10.86 6.33 5.24
C ASP A 36 10.36 5.42 4.12
N VAL A 37 9.15 5.67 3.61
CA VAL A 37 8.53 4.85 2.57
C VAL A 37 7.99 5.71 1.44
N LYS A 38 8.06 5.18 0.22
CA LYS A 38 7.42 5.75 -0.97
C LYS A 38 6.25 4.87 -1.38
N VAL A 39 5.11 5.47 -1.69
CA VAL A 39 3.94 4.77 -2.22
C VAL A 39 3.82 5.08 -3.71
N VAL A 40 3.73 4.04 -4.54
CA VAL A 40 3.55 4.16 -5.99
C VAL A 40 2.23 3.49 -6.36
N ARG A 41 1.34 4.22 -7.04
CA ARG A 41 0.06 3.68 -7.52
C ARG A 41 0.30 2.82 -8.76
N THR A 42 -0.12 1.56 -8.72
CA THR A 42 0.04 0.59 -9.82
C THR A 42 -1.24 0.33 -10.63
N SER A 43 -2.40 0.75 -10.13
CA SER A 43 -3.70 0.65 -10.79
C SER A 43 -4.59 1.86 -10.54
N GLU A 44 -5.58 2.09 -11.39
CA GLU A 44 -6.60 3.12 -11.14
C GLU A 44 -7.50 2.71 -9.95
N PRO A 45 -7.90 3.66 -9.08
CA PRO A 45 -8.85 3.36 -8.01
C PRO A 45 -10.22 3.07 -8.63
N THR A 46 -10.87 2.01 -8.18
CA THR A 46 -12.30 1.82 -8.44
C THR A 46 -13.06 2.79 -7.56
N GLU A 47 -13.94 3.60 -8.14
CA GLU A 47 -14.88 4.43 -7.39
C GLU A 47 -15.82 3.51 -6.59
N GLU A 48 -15.48 3.22 -5.34
CA GLU A 48 -16.43 2.68 -4.38
C GLU A 48 -17.27 3.87 -3.92
N THR A 49 -18.31 4.23 -4.69
CA THR A 49 -19.35 5.16 -4.22
C THR A 49 -19.96 4.55 -2.96
N GLU A 50 -19.72 5.18 -1.81
CA GLU A 50 -20.45 4.88 -0.58
C GLU A 50 -21.93 5.23 -0.84
N GLU A 51 -22.78 4.23 -1.13
CA GLU A 51 -24.24 4.37 -1.07
C GLU A 51 -24.76 4.36 0.37
#